data_AF-A0A520XPR8-F1
#
_entry.id   AF-A0A520XPR8-F1
#
_cell.length_a   1.000
_cell.length_b   1.000
_cell.length_c   1.000
_cell.angle_alpha   90.00
_cell.angle_beta   90.00
_cell.angle_gamma   90.00
#
_symmetry.space_group_name_H-M   'P 1'
#
loop_
_entity.id
_entity.type
_entity.pdbx_description
1 polymer ?
#
loop_
_entity_poly.entity_id
_entity_poly.type
_entity_poly.pdbx_seq_one_letter_code
_entity_poly.pdbx_strand_id
1 'polypeptide(L)' 'VAVTGSAGPDPQEREVGTMVVAVATPDDARARTFRMPGDRERVRTYTTTAALHLVRLAVTGEWWD' A
#
# COMPACT_ATOMS: atom_id res chain seq x y z
N VAL A 1 -3.39 4.23 -9.17
CA VAL A 1 -2.88 3.71 -7.88
C VAL A 1 -2.10 4.81 -7.17
N ALA A 2 -2.24 4.92 -5.86
CA ALA A 2 -1.51 5.87 -5.03
C ALA A 2 -0.97 5.16 -3.78
N VAL A 3 0.17 5.63 -3.28
CA VAL A 3 0.78 5.12 -2.06
C VAL A 3 1.21 6.28 -1.17
N THR A 4 0.99 6.16 0.13
CA THR A 4 1.51 7.09 1.14
C THR A 4 1.83 6.34 2.42
N GLY A 5 2.70 6.88 3.27
CA GLY A 5 3.02 6.26 4.54
C GLY A 5 4.39 6.59 5.08
N SER A 6 4.67 6.00 6.23
CA SER A 6 5.88 6.22 7.00
C SER A 6 6.83 5.04 6.79
N ALA A 7 7.74 5.14 5.82
CA ALA A 7 8.69 4.05 5.54
C ALA A 7 9.84 3.94 6.56
N GLY A 8 10.01 4.91 7.46
CA GLY A 8 11.17 5.00 8.36
C GLY A 8 12.38 5.71 7.72
N PRO A 9 13.55 5.77 8.38
CA PRO A 9 13.81 5.18 9.69
C PRO A 9 13.06 5.86 10.84
N ASP A 10 12.71 7.14 10.68
CA ASP A 10 11.94 7.89 11.66
C ASP A 10 10.43 7.90 11.31
N PRO A 11 9.54 7.94 12.31
CA PRO A 11 8.12 8.11 12.07
C PRO A 11 7.84 9.50 11.48
N GLN A 12 6.94 9.53 10.50
CA GLN A 12 6.27 10.75 10.06
C GLN A 12 4.99 10.91 10.91
N GLU A 13 3.84 11.16 10.28
CA GLU A 13 2.53 11.22 10.96
C GLU A 13 2.08 9.87 11.57
N ARG A 14 2.70 8.76 11.16
CA ARG A 14 2.37 7.39 11.58
C ARG A 14 3.63 6.60 11.92
N GLU A 15 3.46 5.52 12.69
CA GLU A 15 4.52 4.58 13.00
C GLU A 15 5.25 4.08 11.75
N VAL A 16 6.56 3.89 11.88
CA VAL A 16 7.41 3.31 10.83
C VAL A 16 6.86 1.96 10.37
N GLY A 17 6.77 1.79 9.05
CA GLY A 17 6.18 0.65 8.36
C GLY A 17 4.67 0.81 8.07
N THR A 18 4.03 1.89 8.51
CA THR A 18 2.60 2.12 8.22
C THR A 18 2.46 2.67 6.81
N MET A 19 1.87 1.88 5.91
CA MET A 19 1.75 2.21 4.50
C MET A 19 0.29 2.07 4.06
N VAL A 20 -0.22 3.05 3.32
CA VAL A 20 -1.55 3.03 2.73
C VAL A 20 -1.41 2.92 1.22
N VAL A 21 -2.15 1.98 0.63
CA VAL A 21 -2.25 1.80 -0.81
C VAL A 21 -3.70 2.03 -1.22
N ALA A 22 -3.91 2.89 -2.21
CA ALA A 22 -5.22 3.12 -2.81
C ALA A 22 -5.23 2.77 -4.30
N VAL A 23 -6.29 2.10 -4.75
CA VAL A 23 -6.55 1.80 -6.17
C VAL A 23 -7.93 2.33 -6.52
N ALA A 24 -8.02 3.03 -7.64
CA ALA A 24 -9.26 3.50 -8.22
C ALA A 24 -9.33 2.99 -9.67
N THR A 25 -10.50 2.46 -10.04
CA THR A 25 -10.92 2.15 -11.40
C THR A 25 -12.07 3.09 -11.78
N PRO A 26 -12.62 3.04 -13.00
CA PRO A 26 -13.83 3.81 -13.33
C PRO A 26 -15.05 3.45 -12.47
N ASP A 27 -15.11 2.23 -11.93
CA ASP A 27 -16.30 1.69 -11.25
C ASP A 27 -16.22 1.80 -9.71
N ASP A 28 -15.03 1.72 -9.11
CA ASP A 28 -14.85 1.73 -7.64
C ASP A 28 -13.46 2.27 -7.24
N ALA A 29 -13.32 2.70 -5.98
CA ALA A 29 -12.07 3.12 -5.38
C ALA A 29 -11.95 2.61 -3.94
N ARG A 30 -10.87 1.86 -3.67
CA ARG A 30 -10.60 1.29 -2.34
C ARG A 30 -9.19 1.61 -1.87
N ALA A 31 -9.02 1.68 -0.55
CA ALA A 31 -7.73 1.83 0.09
C ALA A 31 -7.53 0.77 1.17
N ARG A 32 -6.28 0.34 1.38
CA ARG A 32 -5.89 -0.59 2.43
C ARG A 32 -4.65 -0.08 3.14
N THR A 33 -4.68 -0.17 4.47
CA THR A 33 -3.52 0.11 5.32
C THR A 33 -2.78 -1.18 5.64
N PHE A 34 -1.46 -1.15 5.59
CA PHE A 34 -0.56 -2.25 5.88
C PHE A 34 0.44 -1.85 6.97
N ARG A 35 0.88 -2.83 7.76
CA ARG A 35 2.08 -2.73 8.61
C ARG A 35 3.18 -3.56 7.96
N MET A 36 4.11 -2.89 7.29
CA MET A 36 5.24 -3.52 6.62
C MET A 36 6.39 -3.73 7.61
N PRO A 37 6.95 -4.94 7.71
CA PRO A 37 8.11 -5.20 8.54
C PRO A 37 9.42 -4.84 7.83
N GLY A 38 10.47 -4.61 8.62
CA GLY A 38 11.83 -4.38 8.13
C GLY A 38 12.23 -2.91 8.07
N ASP A 39 13.38 -2.66 7.47
CA ASP A 39 13.93 -1.32 7.26
C ASP A 39 13.22 -0.56 6.13
N ARG A 40 13.64 0.70 5.92
CA ARG A 40 13.06 1.61 4.92
C ARG A 40 13.06 1.04 3.51
N GLU A 41 14.08 0.27 3.14
CA GLU A 41 14.16 -0.33 1.80
C GLU A 41 13.14 -1.47 1.67
N ARG A 42 13.11 -2.39 2.64
CA ARG A 42 12.14 -3.50 2.65
C ARG A 42 10.70 -3.01 2.70
N VAL A 43 10.41 -1.98 3.51
CA VAL A 43 9.07 -1.37 3.57
C VAL A 43 8.63 -0.86 2.20
N ARG A 44 9.50 -0.16 1.46
CA ARG A 44 9.18 0.34 0.10
C ARG A 44 9.00 -0.79 -0.91
N THR A 45 9.84 -1.83 -0.84
CA THR A 45 9.73 -3.02 -1.70
C THR A 45 8.41 -3.75 -1.46
N TYR A 46 8.06 -4.03 -0.20
CA TYR A 46 6.80 -4.68 0.13
C TYR A 46 5.58 -3.82 -0.22
N THR A 47 5.66 -2.51 -0.04
CA THR A 47 4.59 -1.59 -0.45
C THR A 47 4.38 -1.61 -1.95
N THR A 48 5.46 -1.63 -2.74
CA THR A 48 5.38 -1.73 -4.21
C THR A 48 4.72 -3.04 -4.64
N THR A 49 5.17 -4.17 -4.07
CA THR A 49 4.58 -5.48 -4.34
C THR A 49 3.10 -5.53 -3.98
N ALA A 50 2.73 -5.04 -2.79
CA ALA A 50 1.33 -4.97 -2.37
C ALA A 50 0.51 -4.07 -3.31
N ALA A 51 1.04 -2.91 -3.71
CA ALA A 51 0.35 -2.01 -4.64
C ALA A 51 0.06 -2.65 -5.99
N LEU A 52 1.04 -3.34 -6.58
CA LEU A 52 0.83 -4.07 -7.83
C LEU A 52 -0.15 -5.23 -7.68
N HIS A 53 -0.12 -5.93 -6.54
CA HIS A 53 -1.08 -6.99 -6.25
C HIS A 53 -2.52 -6.45 -6.13
N LEU A 54 -2.72 -5.35 -5.39
CA LEU A 54 -4.03 -4.70 -5.27
C LEU A 54 -4.52 -4.15 -6.63
N VAL A 55 -3.63 -3.59 -7.45
CA VAL A 55 -3.99 -3.18 -8.81
C VAL A 55 -4.44 -4.37 -9.65
N ARG A 56 -3.70 -5.48 -9.64
CA ARG A 56 -4.06 -6.71 -10.36
C ARG A 56 -5.48 -7.15 -9.99
N LEU A 57 -5.74 -7.25 -8.69
CA LEU A 57 -7.04 -7.60 -8.12
C LEU A 57 -8.15 -6.68 -8.65
N ALA A 58 -7.99 -5.35 -8.48
CA ALA A 58 -8.98 -4.37 -8.92
C ALA A 58 -9.27 -4.42 -10.44
N VAL A 59 -8.25 -4.57 -11.29
CA VAL A 59 -8.47 -4.59 -12.76
C VAL A 59 -9.04 -5.91 -13.26
N THR A 60 -8.96 -6.99 -12.48
CA THR A 60 -9.64 -8.26 -12.76
C THR A 60 -11.02 -8.35 -12.09
N GLY A 61 -11.47 -7.29 -11.42
CA GLY A 61 -12.77 -7.23 -10.72
C GLY A 61 -12.79 -8.00 -9.40
N GLU A 62 -11.65 -8.53 -8.95
CA GLU A 62 -11.50 -9.21 -7.67
C GLU A 62 -11.04 -8.17 -6.64
N TRP A 63 -11.90 -7.69 -5.75
CA TRP A 63 -11.45 -6.77 -4.69
C TRP A 63 -10.99 -7.53 -3.45
N TRP A 64 -10.14 -6.90 -2.64
CA TRP A 64 -9.81 -7.40 -1.32
C TRP A 64 -10.95 -7.02 -0.36
N ASP A 65 -11.69 -8.03 0.10
CA ASP A 65 -12.64 -7.91 1.20
C ASP A 65 -11.98 -8.36 2.52
#